data_AF-A0A1Y2CEE7-F1
#
_entry.id   AF-A0A1Y2CEE7-F1
#
_cell.length_a   1.000
_cell.length_b   1.000
_cell.length_c   1.000
_cell.angle_alpha   90.00
_cell.angle_beta   90.00
_cell.angle_gamma   90.00
#
_symmetry.space_group_name_H-M   'P 1'
#
loop_
_entity.id
_entity.type
_entity.pdbx_description
1 polymer ?
#
loop_
_entity_poly.entity_id
_entity_poly.type
_entity_poly.pdbx_seq_one_letter_code
_entity_poly.pdbx_strand_id
1 'polypeptide(L)'
;MASTAPSPEPSPSPSPDPSLGNPSSSSLLEAVDKLKFFLATAPSTFPASPSPPPPDEDRALNRFLLPTGELISCVLWNGLYHITGTDIVRALNFRFLAFGRPVRNTKKFEEGVFSDLRNLKSGTDATLEEPKSEFLELLFKHNCIRTQKKQKVFYW
;
A
#
# COMPACT_ATOMS: atom_id res chain seq x y z
N MET A 1 51.34 -39.66 -36.84
CA MET A 1 51.10 -38.54 -35.91
C MET A 1 51.09 -37.28 -36.76
N ALA A 2 50.10 -36.40 -36.82
CA ALA A 2 48.76 -36.33 -36.25
C ALA A 2 47.93 -35.45 -37.22
N SER A 3 46.69 -35.83 -37.51
CA SER A 3 45.77 -35.02 -38.32
C SER A 3 45.22 -33.88 -37.46
N THR A 4 45.45 -32.64 -37.86
CA THR A 4 44.81 -31.45 -37.26
C THR A 4 43.43 -31.27 -37.87
N ALA A 5 42.39 -31.39 -37.05
CA ALA A 5 41.01 -31.04 -37.38
C ALA A 5 40.76 -29.55 -37.09
N PRO A 6 39.95 -28.84 -37.89
CA PRO A 6 39.54 -27.47 -37.58
C PRO A 6 38.44 -27.46 -36.50
N SER A 7 38.61 -26.63 -35.48
CA SER A 7 37.66 -26.41 -34.40
C SER A 7 36.35 -25.76 -34.89
N PRO A 8 35.19 -26.10 -34.32
CA PRO A 8 33.93 -25.44 -34.66
C PRO A 8 33.81 -24.06 -33.97
N GLU A 9 33.38 -23.07 -34.73
CA GLU A 9 33.04 -21.72 -34.31
C GLU A 9 31.90 -21.73 -33.25
N PRO A 10 31.97 -20.91 -32.19
CA PRO A 10 30.87 -20.80 -31.24
C PRO A 10 29.73 -19.94 -31.84
N SER A 11 28.54 -20.54 -31.92
CA SER A 11 27.30 -19.89 -32.37
C SER A 11 26.96 -18.63 -31.54
N PRO A 12 26.30 -17.62 -32.13
CA PRO A 12 25.90 -16.42 -31.40
C PRO A 12 24.82 -16.75 -30.36
N SER A 13 25.06 -16.31 -29.12
CA SER A 13 24.13 -16.45 -28.00
C SER A 13 22.78 -15.75 -28.29
N PRO A 14 21.64 -16.30 -27.84
CA PRO A 14 20.37 -15.61 -27.94
C PRO A 14 20.38 -14.39 -27.01
N SER A 15 20.02 -13.25 -27.57
CA SER A 15 19.75 -11.99 -26.87
C SER A 15 18.82 -12.22 -25.66
N PRO A 16 18.97 -11.46 -24.56
CA PRO A 16 18.01 -11.55 -23.46
C PRO A 16 16.67 -10.98 -23.91
N ASP A 17 15.64 -11.81 -23.88
CA ASP A 17 14.23 -11.44 -24.00
C ASP A 17 13.90 -10.31 -23.00
N PRO A 18 13.42 -9.13 -23.43
CA PRO A 18 12.89 -8.12 -22.53
C PRO A 18 11.39 -8.36 -22.33
N SER A 19 11.00 -9.52 -21.79
CA SER A 19 9.58 -9.85 -21.60
C SER A 19 9.19 -10.16 -20.15
N LEU A 20 9.97 -9.70 -19.16
CA LEU A 20 9.40 -9.46 -17.84
C LEU A 20 8.77 -8.08 -17.85
N GLY A 21 7.45 -8.08 -18.00
CA GLY A 21 6.59 -6.92 -18.10
C GLY A 21 6.94 -5.85 -17.10
N ASN A 22 7.68 -4.84 -17.55
CA ASN A 22 7.67 -3.56 -16.89
C ASN A 22 6.25 -3.02 -17.11
N PRO A 23 5.45 -2.76 -16.05
CA PRO A 23 4.13 -2.19 -16.24
C PRO A 23 4.32 -0.91 -17.04
N SER A 24 3.78 -0.87 -18.26
CA SER A 24 3.83 0.33 -19.10
C SER A 24 3.26 1.48 -18.28
N SER A 25 3.83 2.68 -18.40
CA SER A 25 3.40 3.85 -17.60
C SER A 25 1.87 4.04 -17.62
N SER A 26 1.21 3.70 -18.73
CA SER A 26 -0.25 3.65 -18.89
C SER A 26 -0.96 2.73 -17.87
N SER A 27 -0.41 1.55 -17.59
CA SER A 27 -0.98 0.61 -16.60
C SER A 27 -0.84 1.09 -15.15
N LEU A 28 0.23 1.83 -14.83
CA LEU A 28 0.40 2.43 -13.52
C LEU A 28 -0.58 3.60 -13.30
N LEU A 29 -0.81 4.40 -14.33
CA LEU A 29 -1.80 5.49 -14.32
C LEU A 29 -3.23 4.94 -14.11
N GLU A 30 -3.60 3.87 -14.82
CA GLU A 30 -4.90 3.21 -14.63
C GLU A 30 -5.04 2.67 -13.19
N ALA A 31 -3.98 2.09 -12.64
CA ALA A 31 -3.98 1.64 -11.25
C ALA A 31 -4.06 2.80 -10.24
N VAL A 32 -3.52 3.98 -10.56
CA VAL A 32 -3.75 5.19 -9.75
C VAL A 32 -5.22 5.61 -9.79
N ASP A 33 -5.89 5.51 -10.93
CA ASP A 33 -7.31 5.84 -11.00
C ASP A 33 -8.17 4.84 -10.24
N LYS A 34 -7.82 3.55 -10.28
CA LYS A 34 -8.41 2.52 -9.40
C LYS A 34 -8.18 2.82 -7.92
N LEU A 35 -6.97 3.25 -7.56
CA LEU A 35 -6.65 3.68 -6.20
C LEU A 35 -7.51 4.88 -5.78
N LYS A 36 -7.63 5.91 -6.62
CA LYS A 36 -8.49 7.07 -6.33
C LYS A 36 -9.95 6.67 -6.15
N PHE A 37 -10.44 5.79 -7.02
CA PHE A 37 -11.80 5.26 -6.93
C PHE A 37 -11.99 4.52 -5.61
N PHE A 38 -11.06 3.62 -5.26
CA PHE A 38 -11.06 2.94 -3.96
C PHE A 38 -11.03 3.94 -2.80
N LEU A 39 -10.16 4.96 -2.83
CA LEU A 39 -10.10 5.98 -1.79
C LEU A 39 -11.44 6.74 -1.64
N ALA A 40 -12.17 6.96 -2.73
CA ALA A 40 -13.48 7.61 -2.71
C ALA A 40 -14.62 6.67 -2.25
N THR A 41 -14.55 5.36 -2.55
CA THR A 41 -15.67 4.43 -2.34
C THR A 41 -15.45 3.41 -1.23
N ALA A 42 -14.24 3.30 -0.67
CA ALA A 42 -13.94 2.25 0.31
C ALA A 42 -14.87 2.26 1.53
N PRO A 43 -15.24 3.41 2.12
CA PRO A 43 -16.20 3.48 3.21
C PRO A 43 -17.58 2.94 2.82
N SER A 44 -18.03 3.23 1.59
CA SER A 44 -19.35 2.83 1.08
C SER A 44 -19.44 1.35 0.69
N THR A 45 -18.31 0.66 0.60
CA THR A 45 -18.27 -0.76 0.22
C THR A 45 -18.51 -1.69 1.40
N PHE A 46 -18.42 -1.18 2.64
CA PHE A 46 -18.72 -1.98 3.82
C PHE A 46 -20.18 -2.43 3.79
N PRO A 47 -20.46 -3.73 3.98
CA PRO A 47 -21.83 -4.23 3.97
C PRO A 47 -22.61 -3.54 5.08
N ALA A 48 -23.59 -2.73 4.70
CA ALA A 48 -24.56 -2.14 5.60
C ALA A 48 -25.47 -3.24 6.15
N SER A 49 -24.98 -4.08 7.06
CA SER A 49 -25.82 -5.07 7.74
C SER A 49 -26.39 -4.44 9.02
N PRO A 50 -27.72 -4.27 9.13
CA PRO A 50 -28.39 -3.74 10.33
C PRO A 50 -28.55 -4.78 11.45
N SER A 51 -27.62 -5.72 11.59
CA SER A 51 -27.65 -6.81 12.57
C SER A 51 -26.41 -6.72 13.46
N PRO A 52 -26.47 -7.12 14.75
CA PRO A 52 -25.37 -6.93 15.71
C PRO A 52 -24.03 -7.37 15.10
N PRO A 53 -22.93 -6.62 15.37
CA PRO A 53 -21.65 -6.84 14.72
C PRO A 53 -21.23 -8.30 14.92
N PRO A 54 -21.04 -9.09 13.84
CA PRO A 54 -20.42 -10.39 13.98
C PRO A 54 -18.97 -10.18 14.47
N PRO A 55 -18.43 -11.08 15.30
CA PRO A 55 -17.09 -10.99 15.89
C PRO A 55 -15.93 -11.14 14.87
N ASP A 56 -16.22 -11.09 13.57
CA ASP A 56 -15.27 -11.34 12.50
C ASP A 56 -14.53 -10.05 12.13
N GLU A 57 -13.32 -9.89 12.66
CA GLU A 57 -12.39 -8.78 12.37
C GLU A 57 -12.19 -8.54 10.86
N ASP A 58 -12.28 -9.60 10.03
CA ASP A 58 -12.11 -9.49 8.57
C ASP A 58 -13.21 -8.66 7.87
N ARG A 59 -14.41 -8.50 8.46
CA ARG A 59 -15.46 -7.65 7.89
C ARG A 59 -15.25 -6.16 8.18
N ALA A 60 -14.32 -5.84 9.08
CA ALA A 60 -13.96 -4.48 9.43
C ALA A 60 -12.87 -3.89 8.52
N LEU A 61 -12.33 -4.64 7.55
CA LEU A 61 -11.31 -4.14 6.63
C LEU A 61 -11.76 -4.23 5.17
N ASN A 62 -11.57 -3.14 4.43
CA ASN A 62 -11.64 -3.11 2.97
C ASN A 62 -10.24 -2.82 2.44
N ARG A 63 -9.69 -3.67 1.57
CA ARG A 63 -8.26 -3.66 1.22
C ARG A 63 -8.07 -3.56 -0.28
N PHE A 64 -7.11 -2.74 -0.68
CA PHE A 64 -6.71 -2.54 -2.07
C PHE A 64 -5.24 -2.89 -2.26
N LEU A 65 -4.95 -3.79 -3.21
CA LEU A 65 -3.59 -4.18 -3.57
C LEU A 65 -3.04 -3.23 -4.63
N LEU A 66 -1.96 -2.54 -4.28
CA LEU A 66 -1.20 -1.72 -5.21
C LEU A 66 -0.38 -2.61 -6.15
N PRO A 67 -0.14 -2.18 -7.41
CA PRO A 67 0.77 -2.87 -8.33
C PRO A 67 2.21 -3.03 -7.81
N THR A 68 2.61 -2.25 -6.80
CA THR A 68 3.90 -2.38 -6.11
C THR A 68 3.98 -3.56 -5.14
N GLY A 69 2.85 -4.25 -4.90
CA GLY A 69 2.74 -5.32 -3.90
C GLY A 69 2.38 -4.83 -2.50
N GLU A 70 2.16 -3.52 -2.32
CA GLU A 70 1.74 -2.93 -1.05
C GLU A 70 0.21 -2.93 -0.92
N LEU A 71 -0.31 -3.06 0.30
CA LEU A 71 -1.75 -3.03 0.58
C LEU A 71 -2.12 -1.70 1.25
N ILE A 72 -3.25 -1.14 0.82
CA ILE A 72 -3.92 -0.02 1.49
C ILE A 72 -5.21 -0.55 2.09
N SER A 73 -5.44 -0.29 3.37
CA SER A 73 -6.63 -0.78 4.06
C SER A 73 -7.46 0.38 4.59
N CYS A 74 -8.75 0.40 4.24
CA CYS A 74 -9.78 1.15 4.95
C CYS A 74 -10.27 0.28 6.10
N VAL A 75 -10.30 0.82 7.31
CA VAL A 75 -10.67 0.04 8.51
C VAL A 75 -11.87 0.69 9.19
N LEU A 76 -12.95 -0.06 9.35
CA LEU A 76 -14.14 0.31 10.09
C LEU A 76 -13.94 -0.04 11.57
N TRP A 77 -13.82 0.96 12.43
CA TRP A 77 -13.67 0.77 13.86
C TRP A 77 -14.61 1.71 14.61
N ASN A 78 -15.39 1.15 15.54
CA ASN A 78 -16.34 1.91 16.37
C ASN A 78 -17.33 2.79 15.56
N GLY A 79 -17.75 2.30 14.39
CA GLY A 79 -18.67 3.02 13.48
C GLY A 79 -18.03 4.13 12.64
N LEU A 80 -16.70 4.30 12.71
CA LEU A 80 -15.94 5.27 11.93
C LEU A 80 -14.93 4.58 11.02
N TYR A 81 -14.69 5.18 9.85
CA TYR A 81 -13.70 4.69 8.90
C TYR A 81 -12.34 5.35 9.15
N HIS A 82 -11.30 4.54 9.06
CA HIS A 82 -9.95 4.93 9.38
C HIS A 82 -8.96 4.51 8.30
N ILE A 83 -7.89 5.27 8.18
CA ILE A 83 -6.71 4.98 7.38
C ILE A 83 -5.45 5.17 8.24
N THR A 84 -4.46 4.30 8.06
CA THR A 84 -3.20 4.42 8.81
C THR A 84 -2.24 5.38 8.10
N GLY A 85 -1.37 6.03 8.86
CA GLY A 85 -0.30 6.84 8.26
C GLY A 85 0.62 6.04 7.33
N THR A 86 0.77 4.74 7.59
CA THR A 86 1.54 3.83 6.70
C THR A 86 0.85 3.68 5.35
N ASP A 87 -0.47 3.49 5.34
CA ASP A 87 -1.24 3.34 4.11
C ASP A 87 -1.33 4.65 3.32
N ILE A 88 -1.39 5.81 4.00
CA ILE A 88 -1.25 7.13 3.36
C ILE A 88 0.09 7.27 2.63
N VAL A 89 1.20 6.92 3.31
CA VAL A 89 2.54 6.94 2.70
C VAL A 89 2.61 6.04 1.47
N ARG A 90 2.08 4.81 1.56
CA ARG A 90 2.04 3.85 0.45
C ARG A 90 1.28 4.41 -0.76
N ALA A 91 0.09 4.98 -0.51
CA ALA A 91 -0.74 5.61 -1.53
C ALA A 91 0.00 6.74 -2.24
N LEU A 92 0.64 7.63 -1.48
CA LEU A 92 1.39 8.75 -2.04
C LEU A 92 2.62 8.27 -2.82
N ASN A 93 3.40 7.35 -2.26
CA ASN A 93 4.59 6.80 -2.90
C ASN A 93 4.25 6.14 -4.25
N PHE A 94 3.20 5.32 -4.27
CA PHE A 94 2.70 4.72 -5.51
C PHE A 94 2.26 5.76 -6.53
N ARG A 95 1.53 6.79 -6.09
CA ARG A 95 1.11 7.89 -6.96
C ARG A 95 2.33 8.57 -7.61
N PHE A 96 3.35 8.93 -6.83
CA PHE A 96 4.58 9.54 -7.37
C PHE A 96 5.31 8.63 -8.38
N LEU A 97 5.37 7.33 -8.11
CA LEU A 97 5.93 6.33 -9.02
C LEU A 97 5.17 6.30 -10.37
N ALA A 98 3.84 6.23 -10.33
CA ALA A 98 3.00 6.18 -11.52
C ALA A 98 3.07 7.45 -12.39
N PHE A 99 3.30 8.62 -11.77
CA PHE A 99 3.53 9.88 -12.49
C PHE A 99 4.96 10.01 -13.06
N GLY A 100 5.79 8.96 -13.00
CA GLY A 100 7.16 8.98 -13.50
C GLY A 100 8.12 9.82 -12.64
N ARG A 101 7.75 10.13 -11.40
CA ARG A 101 8.57 10.85 -10.43
C ARG A 101 8.85 9.95 -9.21
N PRO A 102 9.60 8.84 -9.38
CA PRO A 102 9.86 7.92 -8.28
C PRO A 102 10.55 8.62 -7.12
N VAL A 103 10.09 8.33 -5.90
CA VAL A 103 10.67 8.85 -4.67
C VAL A 103 12.06 8.24 -4.49
N ARG A 104 13.11 9.02 -4.74
CA ARG A 104 14.51 8.57 -4.59
C ARG A 104 14.91 8.37 -3.12
N ASN A 105 14.36 9.20 -2.23
CA ASN A 105 14.69 9.22 -0.81
C ASN A 105 13.46 8.86 0.02
N THR A 106 13.09 7.58 0.03
CA THR A 106 11.89 7.08 0.73
C THR A 106 11.85 7.50 2.20
N LYS A 107 12.98 7.46 2.91
CA LYS A 107 13.04 7.89 4.32
C LYS A 107 12.65 9.35 4.53
N LYS A 108 13.21 10.27 3.75
CA LYS A 108 12.88 11.70 3.84
C LYS A 108 11.42 11.96 3.44
N PHE A 109 10.91 11.20 2.49
CA PHE A 109 9.53 11.29 2.05
C PHE A 109 8.57 10.83 3.15
N GLU A 110 8.82 9.66 3.75
CA GLU A 110 8.09 9.15 4.91
C GLU A 110 8.12 10.16 6.07
N GLU A 111 9.30 10.66 6.43
CA GLU A 111 9.46 11.68 7.47
C GLU A 111 8.67 12.96 7.18
N GLY A 112 8.65 13.41 5.92
CA GLY A 112 7.88 14.57 5.47
C GLY A 112 6.37 14.35 5.60
N VAL A 113 5.86 13.24 5.07
CA VAL A 113 4.43 12.88 5.19
C VAL A 113 4.04 12.74 6.66
N PHE A 114 4.83 12.05 7.48
CA PHE A 114 4.57 11.95 8.92
C PHE A 114 4.70 13.30 9.64
N SER A 115 5.49 14.25 9.11
CA SER A 115 5.52 15.63 9.62
C SER A 115 4.22 16.35 9.34
N ASP A 116 3.68 16.23 8.12
CA ASP A 116 2.42 16.86 7.76
C ASP A 116 1.24 16.24 8.54
N LEU A 117 1.22 14.91 8.67
CA LEU A 117 0.21 14.18 9.42
C LEU A 117 0.22 14.49 10.93
N ARG A 118 1.35 14.93 11.50
CA ARG A 118 1.41 15.34 12.92
C ARG A 118 0.54 16.56 13.20
N ASN A 119 0.38 17.46 12.22
CA ASN A 119 -0.40 18.70 12.37
C ASN A 119 -1.92 18.46 12.44
N LEU A 120 -2.41 17.30 12.00
CA LEU A 120 -3.83 16.95 12.06
C LEU A 120 -4.31 16.77 13.50
N LYS A 121 -5.51 17.28 13.83
CA LYS A 121 -6.00 17.30 15.22
C LYS A 121 -6.56 15.95 15.64
N SER A 122 -6.08 15.46 16.78
CA SER A 122 -6.70 14.30 17.43
C SER A 122 -8.12 14.66 17.89
N GLY A 123 -9.10 13.83 17.56
CA GLY A 123 -10.53 14.01 17.84
C GLY A 123 -11.33 14.54 16.64
N THR A 124 -10.70 15.23 15.68
CA THR A 124 -11.37 15.77 14.49
C THR A 124 -10.93 15.08 13.22
N ASP A 125 -9.61 14.89 13.04
CA ASP A 125 -9.02 14.32 11.83
C ASP A 125 -8.42 12.92 12.08
N ALA A 126 -8.21 12.56 13.35
CA ALA A 126 -7.57 11.32 13.76
C ALA A 126 -7.98 10.88 15.17
N THR A 127 -7.96 9.59 15.44
CA THR A 127 -7.94 9.03 16.80
C THR A 127 -6.50 8.89 17.28
N LEU A 128 -6.29 9.13 18.58
CA LEU A 128 -5.00 8.88 19.21
C LEU A 128 -5.11 7.57 19.99
N GLU A 129 -4.51 6.52 19.45
CA GLU A 129 -4.58 5.19 20.03
C GLU A 129 -3.40 4.94 20.98
N GLU A 130 -3.72 4.38 22.15
CA GLU A 130 -2.75 3.97 23.17
C GLU A 130 -2.06 2.66 22.75
N PRO A 131 -0.81 2.41 23.19
CA PRO A 131 -0.15 1.15 22.88
C PRO A 131 -0.96 -0.02 23.46
N LYS A 132 -1.06 -1.11 22.69
CA LYS A 132 -1.87 -2.32 23.02
C LYS A 132 -3.39 -2.07 23.08
N SER A 133 -3.92 -1.04 22.41
CA SER A 133 -5.37 -0.98 22.20
C SER A 133 -5.81 -2.09 21.25
N GLU A 134 -7.04 -2.60 21.43
CA GLU A 134 -7.62 -3.62 20.54
C GLU A 134 -7.58 -3.17 19.07
N PHE A 135 -7.74 -1.87 18.83
CA PHE A 135 -7.64 -1.31 17.49
C PHE A 135 -6.23 -1.43 16.90
N LEU A 136 -5.18 -1.08 17.66
CA LEU A 136 -3.80 -1.26 17.19
C LEU A 136 -3.43 -2.74 17.04
N GLU A 137 -3.99 -3.63 17.86
CA GLU A 137 -3.79 -5.07 17.71
C GLU A 137 -4.37 -5.58 16.39
N LEU A 138 -5.60 -5.19 16.06
CA LEU A 138 -6.24 -5.49 14.77
C LEU A 138 -5.42 -4.92 13.61
N LEU A 139 -5.03 -3.64 13.66
CA LEU A 139 -4.23 -3.02 12.60
C LEU A 139 -2.86 -3.69 12.41
N PHE A 140 -2.24 -4.14 13.49
CA PHE A 140 -0.95 -4.83 13.44
C PHE A 140 -1.10 -6.25 12.88
N LYS A 141 -2.14 -6.99 13.32
CA LYS A 141 -2.50 -8.31 12.82
C LYS A 141 -2.73 -8.32 11.31
N HIS A 142 -3.34 -7.26 10.78
CA HIS A 142 -3.56 -7.07 9.35
C HIS A 142 -2.46 -6.24 8.65
N ASN A 143 -1.26 -6.08 9.21
CA ASN A 143 -0.14 -5.36 8.56
C ASN A 143 -0.46 -3.93 8.06
N CYS A 144 -1.48 -3.28 8.62
CA CYS A 144 -1.85 -1.89 8.34
C CYS A 144 -0.89 -0.93 9.05
N ILE A 145 -0.28 -1.37 10.15
CA ILE A 145 0.76 -0.65 10.89
C ILE A 145 1.97 -1.55 11.14
N ARG A 146 3.15 -0.94 11.31
CA ARG A 146 4.42 -1.67 11.59
C ARG A 146 4.74 -1.81 13.08
N THR A 147 4.12 -1.01 13.94
CA THR A 147 4.39 -1.00 15.38
C THR A 147 3.10 -0.75 16.14
N GLN A 148 2.98 -1.28 17.36
CA GLN A 148 1.85 -1.05 18.28
C GLN A 148 2.16 0.05 19.31
N LYS A 149 2.98 1.03 18.92
CA LYS A 149 3.24 2.21 19.75
C LYS A 149 2.07 3.18 19.67
N LYS A 150 2.00 4.08 20.65
CA LYS A 150 1.07 5.21 20.64
C LYS A 150 1.18 5.95 19.30
N GLN A 151 0.09 6.00 18.54
CA GLN A 151 0.09 6.62 17.22
C GLN A 151 -1.29 7.18 16.87
N LYS A 152 -1.29 8.14 15.95
CA LYS A 152 -2.53 8.64 15.36
C LYS A 152 -2.98 7.68 14.26
N VAL A 153 -4.25 7.31 14.29
CA VAL A 153 -4.93 6.68 13.16
C VAL A 153 -5.89 7.70 12.60
N PHE A 154 -5.84 7.95 11.30
CA PHE A 154 -6.55 9.07 10.68
C PHE A 154 -7.94 8.62 10.29
N TYR A 155 -8.90 9.53 10.37
CA TYR A 155 -10.20 9.28 9.76
C TYR A 155 -10.03 9.27 8.24
N TRP A 156 -10.84 8.43 7.60
CA TRP A 156 -10.83 8.24 6.15
C TRP A 156 -11.21 9.50 5.38
#